data_AF-A0A2D6FKS9-F1
#
_entry.id   AF-A0A2D6FKS9-F1
#
_cell.length_a   1.000
_cell.length_b   1.000
_cell.length_c   1.000
_cell.angle_alpha   90.00
_cell.angle_beta   90.00
_cell.angle_gamma   90.00
#
_symmetry.space_group_name_H-M   'P 1'
#
loop_
_entity.id
_entity.type
_entity.pdbx_description
1 polymer ?
#
loop_
_entity_poly.entity_id
_entity_poly.type
_entity_poly.pdbx_seq_one_letter_code
_entity_poly.pdbx_strand_id
1 'polypeptide(L)'
;EWDRLEKMFDVSHAVEDYLDSNANIEVKEGNVFYGGESVHNYCVDKILDFMREGLPYQPLVKFLGKLMANPSRRATEELYRFLEHKNMPITPEGNFLAYKGVNSEFKDLYTRKFDNSVGQTLSMIRNSVCDDANMGCSSGFHAGSYEYAKGYASGGGNLMVVEIDPSDVVSVPHDCDCQKLRTAQYKVVGHMESIDAPPLDDGINYDYSDEENEAYAAGYAQAQEDLEESY
;
A
#
# COMPACT_ATOMS: atom_id res chain seq x y z
N GLU A 1 21.88 51.17 -7.80
CA GLU A 1 22.56 49.85 -7.79
C GLU A 1 22.33 49.06 -6.50
N TRP A 2 21.83 49.66 -5.42
CA TRP A 2 21.46 48.95 -4.17
C TRP A 2 20.15 48.16 -4.28
N ASP A 3 19.14 48.67 -4.98
CA ASP A 3 17.84 47.98 -5.16
C ASP A 3 17.92 46.67 -5.99
N ARG A 4 19.00 46.49 -6.75
CA ARG A 4 19.25 45.28 -7.55
C ARG A 4 19.95 44.20 -6.73
N LEU A 5 20.65 44.59 -5.66
CA LEU A 5 21.32 43.70 -4.70
C LEU A 5 20.32 43.18 -3.65
N GLU A 6 19.39 44.03 -3.21
CA GLU A 6 18.25 43.62 -2.36
C GLU A 6 17.37 42.60 -3.08
N LYS A 7 17.04 42.84 -4.36
CA LYS A 7 16.31 41.87 -5.20
C LYS A 7 17.11 40.64 -5.62
N MET A 8 18.41 40.59 -5.38
CA MET A 8 19.22 39.37 -5.58
C MET A 8 19.36 38.55 -4.29
N PHE A 9 19.11 39.16 -3.13
CA PHE A 9 18.95 38.48 -1.85
C PHE A 9 17.51 38.01 -1.58
N ASP A 10 16.54 38.49 -2.36
CA ASP A 10 15.10 38.26 -2.18
C ASP A 10 14.48 37.30 -3.21
N VAL A 11 15.25 36.29 -3.68
CA VAL A 11 14.75 35.23 -4.59
C VAL A 11 15.20 33.82 -4.21
N SER A 12 16.03 33.66 -3.17
CA SER A 12 16.08 32.39 -2.45
C SER A 12 14.97 32.45 -1.40
N HIS A 13 13.87 31.74 -1.59
CA HIS A 13 12.89 31.49 -0.54
C HIS A 13 13.64 30.81 0.61
N ALA A 14 14.15 31.59 1.57
CA ALA A 14 14.91 31.06 2.69
C ALA A 14 13.94 30.20 3.49
N VAL A 15 14.26 28.92 3.63
CA VAL A 15 13.49 28.02 4.47
C VAL A 15 13.67 28.49 5.91
N GLU A 16 12.60 28.96 6.53
CA GLU A 16 12.62 29.39 7.93
C GLU A 16 12.97 28.20 8.84
N ASP A 17 13.71 28.48 9.91
CA ASP A 17 13.97 27.47 10.93
C ASP A 17 12.65 26.99 11.54
N TYR A 18 12.48 25.68 11.65
CA TYR A 18 11.25 25.04 12.14
C TYR A 18 11.60 23.89 13.08
N LEU A 19 10.83 23.72 14.16
CA LEU A 19 11.01 22.62 15.10
C LEU A 19 9.66 22.01 15.45
N ASP A 20 9.54 20.71 15.24
CA ASP A 20 8.46 19.89 15.77
C ASP A 20 9.04 18.86 16.76
N SER A 21 8.99 19.22 18.04
CA SER A 21 9.47 18.35 19.13
C SER A 21 8.69 17.05 19.25
N ASN A 22 7.44 16.98 18.77
CA ASN A 22 6.65 15.74 18.82
C ASN A 22 7.08 14.77 17.72
N ALA A 23 7.39 15.31 16.54
CA ALA A 23 7.94 14.52 15.42
C ALA A 23 9.46 14.28 15.54
N ASN A 24 10.13 14.96 16.50
CA ASN A 24 11.58 14.99 16.64
C ASN A 24 12.30 15.47 15.36
N ILE A 25 11.66 16.41 14.64
CA ILE A 25 12.15 16.98 13.39
C ILE A 25 12.53 18.45 13.60
N GLU A 26 13.72 18.81 13.14
CA GLU A 26 14.22 20.18 13.08
C GLU A 26 14.56 20.52 11.63
N VAL A 27 14.11 21.66 11.13
CA VAL A 27 14.54 22.24 9.86
C VAL A 27 15.39 23.44 10.19
N LYS A 28 16.64 23.44 9.74
CA LYS A 28 17.59 24.52 10.01
C LYS A 28 18.57 24.68 8.87
N GLU A 29 18.84 25.92 8.48
CA GLU A 29 19.81 26.24 7.42
C GLU A 29 19.53 25.46 6.11
N GLY A 30 18.25 25.24 5.78
CA GLY A 30 17.83 24.49 4.60
C GLY A 30 18.08 22.97 4.65
N ASN A 31 18.40 22.42 5.82
CA ASN A 31 18.56 20.99 6.07
C ASN A 31 17.50 20.50 7.06
N VAL A 32 17.17 19.22 6.99
CA VAL A 32 16.20 18.57 7.90
C VAL A 32 16.93 17.54 8.75
N PHE A 33 16.69 17.58 10.05
CA PHE A 33 17.31 16.73 11.06
C PHE A 33 16.23 15.93 11.78
N TYR A 34 16.54 14.67 12.10
CA TYR A 34 15.75 13.82 12.98
C TYR A 34 16.60 13.40 14.17
N GLY A 35 16.20 13.78 15.39
CA GLY A 35 16.98 13.50 16.60
C GLY A 35 18.42 14.03 16.58
N GLY A 36 18.66 15.12 15.83
CA GLY A 36 19.98 15.74 15.67
C GLY A 36 20.82 15.17 14.51
N GLU A 37 20.38 14.12 13.83
CA GLU A 37 21.06 13.59 12.64
C GLU A 37 20.43 14.12 11.36
N SER A 38 21.27 14.51 10.39
CA SER A 38 20.80 14.99 9.08
C SER A 38 20.11 13.87 8.30
N VAL A 39 18.94 14.17 7.75
CA VAL A 39 18.15 13.24 6.93
C VAL A 39 18.08 13.76 5.51
N HIS A 40 18.32 12.86 4.55
CA HIS A 40 18.22 13.17 3.12
C HIS A 40 17.40 12.09 2.41
N ASN A 41 16.21 12.45 1.94
CA ASN A 41 15.31 11.58 1.19
C ASN A 41 14.27 12.41 0.42
N TYR A 42 13.45 11.74 -0.39
CA TYR A 42 12.38 12.37 -1.17
C TYR A 42 11.38 13.20 -0.34
N CYS A 43 11.08 12.78 0.90
CA CYS A 43 10.17 13.52 1.78
C CYS A 43 10.82 14.83 2.26
N VAL A 44 12.13 14.84 2.51
CA VAL A 44 12.88 16.05 2.89
C VAL A 44 12.82 17.09 1.78
N ASP A 45 13.08 16.68 0.53
CA ASP A 45 13.02 17.59 -0.61
C ASP A 45 11.61 18.21 -0.75
N LYS A 46 10.56 17.38 -0.64
CA LYS A 46 9.16 17.84 -0.61
C LYS A 46 8.86 18.83 0.51
N ILE A 47 9.36 18.58 1.72
CA ILE A 47 9.17 19.50 2.87
C ILE A 47 9.79 20.85 2.56
N LEU A 48 11.05 20.85 2.11
CA LEU A 48 11.78 22.08 1.81
C LEU A 48 11.11 22.85 0.67
N ASP A 49 10.64 22.17 -0.37
CA ASP A 49 9.91 22.79 -1.47
C ASP A 49 8.59 23.42 -1.01
N PHE A 50 7.81 22.71 -0.18
CA PHE A 50 6.58 23.27 0.38
C PHE A 50 6.84 24.48 1.27
N MET A 51 7.91 24.44 2.08
CA MET A 51 8.31 25.60 2.89
C MET A 51 8.71 26.79 2.01
N ARG A 52 9.49 26.55 0.94
CA ARG A 52 9.89 27.60 -0.02
C ARG A 52 8.68 28.22 -0.70
N GLU A 53 7.70 27.41 -1.09
CA GLU A 53 6.49 27.88 -1.79
C GLU A 53 5.41 28.44 -0.84
N GLY A 54 5.63 28.43 0.48
CA GLY A 54 4.64 28.84 1.46
C GLY A 54 3.41 27.91 1.54
N LEU A 55 3.57 26.66 1.12
CA LEU A 55 2.53 25.63 1.16
C LEU A 55 2.49 24.93 2.54
N PRO A 56 1.35 24.30 2.91
CA PRO A 56 1.24 23.57 4.16
C PRO A 56 2.19 22.36 4.25
N TYR A 57 3.28 22.48 5.01
CA TYR A 57 4.34 21.46 5.14
C TYR A 57 4.25 20.64 6.44
N GLN A 58 3.47 21.06 7.42
CA GLN A 58 3.37 20.39 8.73
C GLN A 58 2.93 18.92 8.63
N PRO A 59 1.97 18.54 7.76
CA PRO A 59 1.62 17.13 7.55
C PRO A 59 2.82 16.29 7.06
N LEU A 60 3.68 16.85 6.21
CA LEU A 60 4.87 16.19 5.70
C LEU A 60 5.92 16.00 6.81
N VAL A 61 6.08 16.99 7.68
CA VAL A 61 7.00 16.88 8.83
C VAL A 61 6.54 15.79 9.81
N LYS A 62 5.24 15.76 10.16
CA LYS A 62 4.68 14.69 10.99
C LYS A 62 4.86 13.32 10.33
N PHE A 63 4.60 13.23 9.02
CA PHE A 63 4.81 12.02 8.25
C PHE A 63 6.26 11.54 8.33
N LEU A 64 7.23 12.44 8.14
CA LEU A 64 8.66 12.12 8.24
C LEU A 64 9.02 11.63 9.65
N GLY A 65 8.53 12.30 10.71
CA GLY A 65 8.75 11.84 12.08
C GLY A 65 8.25 10.41 12.32
N LYS A 66 7.03 10.09 11.89
CA LYS A 66 6.47 8.73 11.98
C LYS A 66 7.23 7.70 11.17
N LEU A 67 7.69 8.10 9.98
CA LEU A 67 8.48 7.24 9.11
C LEU A 67 9.85 6.91 9.70
N MET A 68 10.50 7.89 10.34
CA MET A 68 11.77 7.72 11.03
C MET A 68 11.62 6.97 12.37
N ALA A 69 10.42 6.98 12.96
CA ALA A 69 10.08 6.16 14.12
C ALA A 69 9.79 4.68 13.78
N ASN A 70 9.72 4.32 12.49
CA ASN A 70 9.53 2.93 12.08
C ASN A 70 10.74 2.08 12.54
N PRO A 71 10.53 0.96 13.25
CA PRO A 71 11.63 0.14 13.76
C PRO A 71 12.43 -0.58 12.66
N SER A 72 11.92 -0.62 11.43
CA SER A 72 12.58 -1.25 10.29
C SER A 72 13.13 -0.21 9.34
N ARG A 73 14.46 0.00 9.37
CA ARG A 73 15.17 0.85 8.41
C ARG A 73 14.85 0.47 6.96
N ARG A 74 14.75 -0.83 6.68
CA ARG A 74 14.41 -1.34 5.34
C ARG A 74 13.00 -0.91 4.92
N ALA A 75 12.02 -1.01 5.82
CA ALA A 75 10.65 -0.56 5.53
C ALA A 75 10.62 0.95 5.24
N THR A 76 11.41 1.73 5.97
CA THR A 76 11.58 3.17 5.73
C THR A 76 12.13 3.45 4.33
N GLU A 77 13.21 2.76 3.93
CA GLU A 77 13.83 2.88 2.59
C GLU A 77 12.89 2.44 1.47
N GLU A 78 12.15 1.34 1.67
CA GLU A 78 11.16 0.80 0.74
C GLU A 78 9.95 1.75 0.57
N LEU A 79 9.45 2.32 1.67
CA LEU A 79 8.31 3.24 1.65
C LEU A 79 8.64 4.58 0.98
N TYR A 80 9.89 5.06 1.07
CA TYR A 80 10.33 6.23 0.30
C TYR A 80 10.11 6.04 -1.20
N ARG A 81 10.55 4.89 -1.73
CA ARG A 81 10.41 4.56 -3.17
C ARG A 81 8.96 4.40 -3.57
N PHE A 82 8.14 3.78 -2.71
CA PHE A 82 6.71 3.63 -2.94
C PHE A 82 6.02 5.00 -3.14
N LEU A 83 6.35 5.99 -2.29
CA LEU A 83 5.71 7.30 -2.32
C LEU A 83 6.17 8.17 -3.49
N GLU A 84 7.43 8.05 -3.90
CA GLU A 84 7.96 8.73 -5.10
C GLU A 84 7.15 8.37 -6.35
N HIS A 85 6.67 7.12 -6.45
CA HIS A 85 5.97 6.64 -7.64
C HIS A 85 4.44 6.78 -7.58
N LYS A 86 3.83 6.88 -6.40
CA LYS A 86 2.37 6.75 -6.24
C LYS A 86 1.65 8.01 -5.74
N ASN A 87 2.37 9.04 -5.28
CA ASN A 87 1.79 10.31 -4.79
C ASN A 87 0.58 10.10 -3.86
N MET A 88 0.75 9.27 -2.82
CA MET A 88 -0.32 8.99 -1.87
C MET A 88 -0.68 10.25 -1.05
N PRO A 89 -1.97 10.58 -0.87
CA PRO A 89 -2.36 11.72 -0.04
C PRO A 89 -1.94 11.54 1.42
N ILE A 90 -1.31 12.57 1.99
CA ILE A 90 -0.91 12.60 3.41
C ILE A 90 -1.99 13.31 4.22
N THR A 91 -2.35 12.74 5.37
CA THR A 91 -3.35 13.30 6.27
C THR A 91 -2.72 14.37 7.18
N PRO A 92 -3.52 15.27 7.80
CA PRO A 92 -3.01 16.28 8.73
C PRO A 92 -2.21 15.73 9.91
N GLU A 93 -2.37 14.44 10.23
CA GLU A 93 -1.65 13.75 11.30
C GLU A 93 -0.39 13.01 10.85
N GLY A 94 0.01 13.18 9.58
CA GLY A 94 1.20 12.54 9.03
C GLY A 94 1.00 11.06 8.70
N ASN A 95 -0.24 10.60 8.60
CA ASN A 95 -0.55 9.29 8.00
C ASN A 95 -0.69 9.45 6.48
N PHE A 96 -0.85 8.35 5.76
CA PHE A 96 -1.16 8.41 4.33
C PHE A 96 -2.37 7.54 3.98
N LEU A 97 -3.06 7.91 2.90
CA LEU A 97 -4.20 7.17 2.37
C LEU A 97 -3.75 6.16 1.32
N ALA A 98 -4.31 4.96 1.40
CA ALA A 98 -4.12 3.90 0.41
C ALA A 98 -5.45 3.19 0.12
N TYR A 99 -5.43 2.27 -0.84
CA TYR A 99 -6.62 1.54 -1.26
C TYR A 99 -6.53 0.06 -0.89
N LYS A 100 -7.68 -0.52 -0.58
CA LYS A 100 -7.79 -1.94 -0.24
C LYS A 100 -9.00 -2.57 -0.92
N GLY A 101 -8.76 -3.62 -1.72
CA GLY A 101 -9.81 -4.48 -2.25
C GLY A 101 -10.28 -5.50 -1.21
N VAL A 102 -11.60 -5.61 -1.05
CA VAL A 102 -12.27 -6.55 -0.13
C VAL A 102 -13.45 -7.21 -0.85
N ASN A 103 -14.00 -8.27 -0.28
CA ASN A 103 -15.15 -8.96 -0.88
C ASN A 103 -16.46 -8.13 -0.73
N SER A 104 -17.55 -8.65 -1.28
CA SER A 104 -18.88 -8.02 -1.23
C SER A 104 -19.40 -7.80 0.20
N GLU A 105 -18.95 -8.59 1.17
CA GLU A 105 -19.29 -8.50 2.59
C GLU A 105 -18.27 -7.68 3.42
N PHE A 106 -17.43 -6.87 2.75
CA PHE A 106 -16.37 -6.07 3.37
C PHE A 106 -15.30 -6.87 4.12
N LYS A 107 -15.17 -8.17 3.87
CA LYS A 107 -14.12 -9.02 4.44
C LYS A 107 -12.91 -9.11 3.53
N ASP A 108 -11.73 -9.35 4.10
CA ASP A 108 -10.53 -9.60 3.30
C ASP A 108 -10.71 -10.80 2.37
N LEU A 109 -10.24 -10.69 1.12
CA LEU A 109 -10.52 -11.68 0.07
C LEU A 109 -9.90 -13.06 0.34
N TYR A 110 -8.73 -13.09 0.99
CA TYR A 110 -7.98 -14.33 1.21
C TYR A 110 -8.50 -15.13 2.41
N THR A 111 -8.55 -14.54 3.61
CA THR A 111 -8.94 -15.28 4.83
C THR A 111 -10.42 -15.19 5.14
N ARG A 112 -11.10 -14.13 4.66
CA ARG A 112 -12.50 -13.80 4.97
C ARG A 112 -12.77 -13.62 6.47
N LYS A 113 -11.73 -13.32 7.26
CA LYS A 113 -11.84 -13.20 8.72
C LYS A 113 -11.99 -11.76 9.14
N PHE A 114 -11.30 -10.84 8.49
CA PHE A 114 -11.16 -9.47 8.92
C PHE A 114 -12.20 -8.58 8.26
N ASP A 115 -13.05 -7.95 9.07
CA ASP A 115 -14.05 -6.98 8.63
C ASP A 115 -13.38 -5.62 8.36
N ASN A 116 -13.61 -5.09 7.15
CA ASN A 116 -13.08 -3.82 6.66
C ASN A 116 -14.20 -2.81 6.42
N SER A 117 -15.31 -2.91 7.16
CA SER A 117 -16.32 -1.86 7.17
C SER A 117 -15.73 -0.52 7.61
N VAL A 118 -16.29 0.59 7.11
CA VAL A 118 -15.80 1.94 7.44
C VAL A 118 -15.82 2.17 8.95
N GLY A 119 -14.73 2.73 9.48
CA GLY A 119 -14.52 2.97 10.91
C GLY A 119 -13.76 1.87 11.62
N GLN A 120 -13.58 0.69 11.01
CA GLN A 120 -12.79 -0.40 11.61
C GLN A 120 -11.30 -0.05 11.61
N THR A 121 -10.63 -0.37 12.72
CA THR A 121 -9.17 -0.36 12.83
C THR A 121 -8.71 -1.80 12.97
N LEU A 122 -7.89 -2.25 12.03
CA LEU A 122 -7.39 -3.62 11.98
C LEU A 122 -5.94 -3.60 12.39
N SER A 123 -5.56 -4.50 13.30
CA SER A 123 -4.18 -4.65 13.74
C SER A 123 -3.81 -6.11 13.95
N MET A 124 -2.51 -6.39 13.78
CA MET A 124 -1.89 -7.66 14.14
C MET A 124 -0.53 -7.40 14.77
N ILE A 125 0.03 -8.41 15.43
CA ILE A 125 1.39 -8.31 15.98
C ILE A 125 2.35 -8.09 14.81
N ARG A 126 3.16 -7.03 14.85
CA ARG A 126 4.10 -6.68 13.77
C ARG A 126 4.99 -7.85 13.34
N ASN A 127 5.48 -8.63 14.31
CA ASN A 127 6.31 -9.80 14.06
C ASN A 127 5.59 -10.98 13.35
N SER A 128 4.27 -10.91 13.17
CA SER A 128 3.52 -11.86 12.34
C SER A 128 3.38 -11.42 10.88
N VAL A 129 3.77 -10.18 10.57
CA VAL A 129 3.80 -9.65 9.20
C VAL A 129 5.12 -10.05 8.56
N CYS A 130 5.06 -10.61 7.35
CA CYS A 130 6.24 -10.97 6.59
C CYS A 130 6.98 -9.69 6.18
N ASP A 131 8.23 -9.61 6.60
CA ASP A 131 9.07 -8.49 6.28
C ASP A 131 9.78 -8.71 4.94
N ASP A 132 10.12 -9.93 4.52
CA ASP A 132 10.84 -10.19 3.24
C ASP A 132 10.12 -9.62 2.00
N ALA A 133 10.67 -8.55 1.40
CA ALA A 133 10.11 -7.85 0.23
C ALA A 133 10.17 -8.64 -1.08
N ASN A 134 10.92 -9.75 -1.12
CA ASN A 134 10.93 -10.66 -2.27
C ASN A 134 9.69 -11.58 -2.28
N MET A 135 8.99 -11.69 -1.14
CA MET A 135 7.73 -12.42 -1.06
C MET A 135 6.54 -11.49 -1.34
N GLY A 136 6.03 -11.59 -2.56
CA GLY A 136 4.90 -10.79 -3.04
C GLY A 136 3.59 -10.95 -2.27
N CYS A 137 3.15 -12.19 -2.08
CA CYS A 137 1.92 -12.53 -1.39
C CYS A 137 2.27 -13.33 -0.14
N SER A 138 2.32 -12.68 1.02
CA SER A 138 2.70 -13.31 2.29
C SER A 138 1.85 -12.80 3.45
N SER A 139 2.16 -13.15 4.69
CA SER A 139 1.40 -12.70 5.85
C SER A 139 1.49 -11.18 6.04
N GLY A 140 0.36 -10.55 6.35
CA GLY A 140 0.28 -9.11 6.56
C GLY A 140 -0.99 -8.50 5.99
N PHE A 141 -1.33 -7.30 6.45
CA PHE A 141 -2.37 -6.54 5.80
C PHE A 141 -1.83 -5.81 4.59
N HIS A 142 -2.51 -6.01 3.47
CA HIS A 142 -2.15 -5.40 2.19
C HIS A 142 -3.04 -4.21 1.90
N ALA A 143 -2.40 -3.13 1.43
CA ALA A 143 -3.00 -1.95 0.82
C ALA A 143 -2.09 -1.48 -0.31
N GLY A 144 -2.59 -0.66 -1.22
CA GLY A 144 -1.82 -0.27 -2.40
C GLY A 144 -2.43 0.88 -3.18
N SER A 145 -1.98 1.02 -4.44
CA SER A 145 -2.56 1.95 -5.39
C SER A 145 -4.01 1.60 -5.70
N TYR A 146 -4.73 2.57 -6.25
CA TYR A 146 -6.12 2.41 -6.66
C TYR A 146 -6.28 1.24 -7.64
N GLU A 147 -5.43 1.18 -8.67
CA GLU A 147 -5.48 0.18 -9.73
C GLU A 147 -5.23 -1.23 -9.20
N TYR A 148 -4.24 -1.40 -8.32
CA TYR A 148 -3.94 -2.68 -7.70
C TYR A 148 -5.11 -3.18 -6.84
N ALA A 149 -5.62 -2.31 -5.96
CA ALA A 149 -6.70 -2.67 -5.06
C ALA A 149 -8.02 -2.94 -5.80
N LYS A 150 -8.30 -2.18 -6.87
CA LYS A 150 -9.45 -2.41 -7.76
C LYS A 150 -9.32 -3.73 -8.51
N GLY A 151 -8.15 -4.03 -9.05
CA GLY A 151 -7.86 -5.32 -9.69
C GLY A 151 -8.05 -6.49 -8.73
N TYR A 152 -7.64 -6.34 -7.47
CA TYR A 152 -7.82 -7.36 -6.45
C TYR A 152 -9.30 -7.63 -6.10
N ALA A 153 -10.15 -6.60 -6.16
CA ALA A 153 -11.59 -6.71 -5.90
C ALA A 153 -12.44 -6.91 -7.17
N SER A 154 -11.83 -7.20 -8.33
CA SER A 154 -12.51 -7.32 -9.62
C SER A 154 -13.54 -8.46 -9.73
N GLY A 155 -13.49 -9.45 -8.82
CA GLY A 155 -14.41 -10.59 -8.80
C GLY A 155 -15.76 -10.35 -8.11
N GLY A 156 -16.19 -9.09 -7.94
CA GLY A 156 -17.43 -8.77 -7.19
C GLY A 156 -17.14 -8.39 -5.74
N GLY A 157 -16.64 -7.18 -5.52
CA GLY A 157 -16.13 -6.75 -4.22
C GLY A 157 -16.31 -5.26 -3.95
N ASN A 158 -15.54 -4.74 -3.00
CA ASN A 158 -15.54 -3.33 -2.65
C ASN A 158 -14.11 -2.79 -2.62
N LEU A 159 -13.96 -1.55 -3.04
CA LEU A 159 -12.75 -0.78 -2.89
C LEU A 159 -12.88 0.15 -1.68
N MET A 160 -11.97 -0.01 -0.73
CA MET A 160 -11.93 0.76 0.51
C MET A 160 -10.77 1.75 0.50
N VAL A 161 -10.95 2.87 1.19
CA VAL A 161 -9.88 3.83 1.52
C VAL A 161 -9.41 3.55 2.94
N VAL A 162 -8.10 3.36 3.09
CA VAL A 162 -7.47 3.08 4.38
C VAL A 162 -6.44 4.15 4.72
N GLU A 163 -6.38 4.52 5.98
CA GLU A 163 -5.38 5.41 6.56
C GLU A 163 -4.32 4.56 7.28
N ILE A 164 -3.06 4.79 6.97
CA ILE A 164 -1.92 3.99 7.44
C ILE A 164 -0.88 4.90 8.10
N ASP A 165 -0.43 4.51 9.29
CA ASP A 165 0.71 5.13 9.95
C ASP A 165 2.02 4.60 9.33
N PRO A 166 2.95 5.47 8.88
CA PRO A 166 4.22 5.06 8.30
C PRO A 166 5.06 4.16 9.23
N SER A 167 4.90 4.28 10.55
CA SER A 167 5.60 3.44 11.53
C SER A 167 5.11 1.98 11.54
N ASP A 168 3.87 1.74 11.09
CA ASP A 168 3.26 0.41 11.02
C ASP A 168 3.58 -0.35 9.73
N VAL A 169 4.14 0.32 8.72
CA VAL A 169 4.57 -0.32 7.48
C VAL A 169 5.73 -1.27 7.77
N VAL A 170 5.62 -2.49 7.25
CA VAL A 170 6.58 -3.58 7.49
C VAL A 170 7.44 -3.84 6.27
N SER A 171 6.87 -3.75 5.08
CA SER A 171 7.62 -3.89 3.82
C SER A 171 6.80 -3.48 2.59
N VAL A 172 7.49 -3.16 1.50
CA VAL A 172 6.91 -2.89 0.17
C VAL A 172 7.44 -3.94 -0.81
N PRO A 173 6.62 -4.92 -1.23
CA PRO A 173 7.06 -5.96 -2.15
C PRO A 173 7.56 -5.44 -3.51
N HIS A 174 8.59 -6.08 -4.04
CA HIS A 174 9.20 -5.72 -5.35
C HIS A 174 8.46 -6.27 -6.57
N ASP A 175 7.63 -7.32 -6.37
CA ASP A 175 6.98 -8.12 -7.42
C ASP A 175 5.86 -7.40 -8.20
N CYS A 176 5.51 -6.18 -7.78
CA CYS A 176 4.34 -5.47 -8.26
C CYS A 176 4.63 -4.00 -8.57
N ASP A 177 5.85 -3.68 -9.00
CA ASP A 177 6.27 -2.30 -9.32
C ASP A 177 5.93 -1.30 -8.21
N CYS A 178 6.12 -1.71 -6.96
CA CYS A 178 5.75 -0.95 -5.76
C CYS A 178 4.27 -0.48 -5.80
N GLN A 179 3.34 -1.34 -6.20
CA GLN A 179 1.91 -1.04 -6.20
C GLN A 179 1.20 -1.40 -4.90
N LYS A 180 1.79 -2.25 -4.05
CA LYS A 180 1.24 -2.65 -2.75
C LYS A 180 2.29 -2.53 -1.65
N LEU A 181 1.83 -2.48 -0.41
CA LEU A 181 2.63 -2.55 0.80
C LEU A 181 2.02 -3.51 1.80
N ARG A 182 2.81 -3.91 2.80
CA ARG A 182 2.38 -4.66 3.97
C ARG A 182 2.49 -3.80 5.22
N THR A 183 1.42 -3.78 6.00
CA THR A 183 1.34 -3.05 7.27
C THR A 183 0.85 -3.95 8.40
N ALA A 184 1.25 -3.63 9.63
CA ALA A 184 0.74 -4.27 10.85
C ALA A 184 -0.62 -3.69 11.28
N GLN A 185 -0.91 -2.43 10.92
CA GLN A 185 -2.15 -1.75 11.30
C GLN A 185 -2.60 -0.75 10.22
N TYR A 186 -3.91 -0.56 10.11
CA TYR A 186 -4.55 0.53 9.35
C TYR A 186 -5.97 0.76 9.87
N LYS A 187 -6.53 1.92 9.51
CA LYS A 187 -7.93 2.27 9.75
C LYS A 187 -8.68 2.40 8.44
N VAL A 188 -9.87 1.82 8.34
CA VAL A 188 -10.75 2.04 7.19
C VAL A 188 -11.47 3.36 7.38
N VAL A 189 -11.26 4.31 6.46
CA VAL A 189 -11.78 5.68 6.58
C VAL A 189 -12.85 6.00 5.54
N GLY A 190 -13.02 5.17 4.51
CA GLY A 190 -14.06 5.38 3.51
C GLY A 190 -14.32 4.16 2.63
N HIS A 191 -15.52 4.10 2.08
CA HIS A 191 -15.89 3.23 0.97
C HIS A 191 -15.79 4.04 -0.31
N MET A 192 -15.00 3.57 -1.28
CA MET A 192 -14.76 4.30 -2.53
C MET A 192 -15.75 3.89 -3.60
N GLU A 193 -15.87 2.59 -3.87
CA GLU A 193 -16.76 2.03 -4.88
C GLU A 193 -17.07 0.56 -4.58
N SER A 194 -18.22 0.09 -5.04
CA SER A 194 -18.52 -1.35 -5.18
C SER A 194 -18.22 -1.75 -6.62
N ILE A 195 -17.57 -2.90 -6.78
CA ILE A 195 -17.15 -3.43 -8.07
C ILE A 195 -18.03 -4.63 -8.37
N ASP A 196 -18.80 -4.55 -9.44
CA ASP A 196 -19.60 -5.68 -9.91
C ASP A 196 -18.68 -6.79 -10.43
N ALA A 197 -19.03 -8.03 -10.14
CA ALA A 197 -18.37 -9.16 -10.77
C ALA A 197 -18.65 -9.08 -12.29
N PRO A 198 -17.65 -9.36 -13.15
CA PRO A 198 -17.95 -9.59 -14.55
C PRO A 198 -19.04 -10.67 -14.64
N PRO A 199 -19.99 -10.55 -15.59
CA PRO A 199 -20.95 -11.61 -15.82
C PRO A 199 -20.18 -12.93 -15.96
N LEU A 200 -20.68 -13.98 -15.29
CA LEU A 200 -20.15 -15.31 -15.52
C LEU A 200 -20.19 -15.53 -17.03
N ASP A 201 -19.06 -15.87 -17.63
CA ASP A 201 -19.05 -16.23 -19.04
C ASP A 201 -19.83 -17.54 -19.15
N ASP A 202 -21.07 -17.47 -19.63
CA ASP A 202 -21.84 -18.64 -20.04
C ASP A 202 -21.18 -19.30 -21.27
N GLY A 203 -19.99 -19.90 -21.10
CA GLY A 203 -19.46 -20.88 -22.02
C GLY A 203 -17.97 -20.84 -22.30
N ILE A 204 -17.23 -21.70 -21.59
CA ILE A 204 -16.41 -22.70 -22.30
C ILE A 204 -17.03 -24.06 -21.98
N ASN A 205 -18.07 -24.42 -22.71
CA ASN A 205 -18.30 -25.82 -23.01
C ASN A 205 -17.08 -26.23 -23.84
N TYR A 206 -16.11 -26.92 -23.23
CA TYR A 206 -15.18 -27.69 -24.04
C TYR A 206 -16.07 -28.67 -24.78
N ASP A 207 -16.31 -28.38 -26.05
CA ASP A 207 -16.84 -29.36 -26.99
C ASP A 207 -15.75 -30.42 -27.08
N TYR A 208 -15.75 -31.31 -26.09
CA TYR A 208 -15.07 -32.59 -26.20
C TYR A 208 -15.69 -33.21 -27.44
N SER A 209 -14.94 -33.20 -28.54
CA SER A 209 -15.33 -33.98 -29.71
C SER A 209 -15.69 -35.37 -29.22
N ASP A 210 -16.84 -35.90 -29.64
CA ASP A 210 -17.39 -37.18 -29.18
C ASP A 210 -16.37 -38.33 -29.17
N GLU A 211 -15.30 -38.25 -29.98
CA GLU A 211 -14.17 -39.19 -30.03
C GLU A 211 -13.36 -39.29 -28.70
N GLU A 212 -13.17 -38.22 -27.93
CA GLU A 212 -12.43 -38.30 -26.64
C GLU A 212 -13.28 -38.88 -25.51
N ASN A 213 -14.61 -38.75 -25.62
CA ASN A 213 -15.55 -39.25 -24.64
C ASN A 213 -15.69 -40.78 -24.73
N GLU A 214 -15.59 -41.35 -25.94
CA GLU A 214 -15.56 -42.81 -26.14
C GLU A 214 -14.32 -43.46 -25.53
N ALA A 215 -13.13 -42.83 -25.66
CA ALA A 215 -11.91 -43.36 -25.06
C ALA A 215 -11.95 -43.34 -23.52
N TYR A 216 -12.53 -42.28 -22.93
CA TYR A 216 -12.68 -42.17 -21.49
C TYR A 216 -13.75 -43.13 -20.94
N ALA A 217 -14.87 -43.27 -21.65
CA ALA A 217 -15.93 -44.23 -21.31
C ALA A 217 -15.45 -45.69 -21.44
N ALA A 218 -14.68 -46.01 -22.49
CA ALA A 218 -14.08 -47.33 -22.67
C ALA A 218 -13.05 -47.64 -21.57
N GLY A 219 -12.22 -46.67 -21.19
CA GLY A 219 -11.28 -46.83 -20.07
C GLY A 219 -11.98 -47.03 -18.72
N TYR A 220 -13.10 -46.33 -18.49
CA TYR A 220 -13.90 -46.48 -17.27
C TYR A 220 -14.62 -47.83 -17.20
N ALA A 221 -15.16 -48.30 -18.33
CA ALA A 221 -15.81 -49.61 -18.43
C ALA A 221 -14.80 -50.75 -18.23
N GLN A 222 -13.61 -50.67 -18.85
CA GLN A 222 -12.55 -51.66 -18.66
C GLN A 222 -12.10 -51.71 -17.20
N ALA A 223 -11.95 -50.56 -16.54
CA ALA A 223 -11.58 -50.52 -15.12
C ALA A 223 -12.65 -51.13 -14.20
N GLN A 224 -13.94 -51.10 -14.58
CA GLN A 224 -15.01 -51.77 -13.84
C GLN A 224 -14.97 -53.29 -14.03
N GLU A 225 -14.73 -53.79 -15.24
CA GLU A 225 -14.55 -55.24 -15.49
C GLU A 225 -13.32 -55.78 -14.75
N ASP A 226 -12.18 -55.08 -14.81
CA ASP A 226 -10.95 -55.48 -14.12
C ASP A 226 -11.13 -55.55 -12.59
N LEU A 227 -12.02 -54.71 -12.04
CA LEU A 227 -12.37 -54.72 -10.61
C LEU A 227 -13.30 -55.87 -10.25
N GLU A 228 -14.24 -56.25 -11.12
CA GLU A 228 -15.15 -57.37 -10.91
C GLU A 228 -14.45 -58.74 -11.03
N GLU A 229 -13.44 -58.87 -11.89
CA GLU A 229 -12.61 -60.09 -12.00
C GLU A 229 -11.60 -60.27 -10.85
N SER A 230 -11.43 -59.25 -10.00
CA SER A 230 -10.50 -59.27 -8.86
C SER A 230 -11.09 -59.81 -7.55
N TYR A 231 -12.37 -60.21 -7.56
CA TYR A 231 -13.11 -60.85 -6.46
C TYR A 231 -13.47 -62.31 -6.77
#